data_AF-F8CIQ2-F1
#
_entry.id   AF-F8CIQ2-F1
#
_cell.length_a   1.000
_cell.length_b   1.000
_cell.length_c   1.000
_cell.angle_alpha   90.00
_cell.angle_beta   90.00
_cell.angle_gamma   90.00
#
_symmetry.space_group_name_H-M   'P 1'
#
loop_
_entity.id
_entity.type
_entity.pdbx_description
1 polymer ?
#
loop_
_entity_poly.entity_id
_entity_poly.type
_entity_poly.pdbx_seq_one_letter_code
_entity_poly.pdbx_strand_id
1 'polypeptide(L)'
;MWIEAIVMPRQSAAPYRPLPRKKRGAGATPTAAPDRRAAYQSALDEGRRFWDAVLAFLKAHHLMDAVRWISEPGTIPLVTLHCTRIVLERLRQAPEFEAGLSMNLEVPV
;
A
#
# COMPACT_ATOMS: atom_id res chain seq x y z
N MET A 1 9.92 6.03 -22.30
CA MET A 1 10.65 6.47 -21.09
C MET A 1 10.18 5.62 -19.92
N TRP A 2 11.12 5.07 -19.14
CA TRP A 2 10.83 4.30 -17.92
C TRP A 2 10.81 5.23 -16.71
N ILE A 3 9.95 4.93 -15.73
CA ILE A 3 9.72 5.73 -14.53
C ILE A 3 9.56 4.83 -13.32
N GLU A 4 9.79 5.38 -12.13
CA GLU A 4 9.31 4.77 -10.89
C GLU A 4 7.95 5.35 -10.49
N ALA A 5 7.01 4.44 -10.22
CA ALA A 5 5.70 4.75 -9.71
C ALA A 5 5.46 4.05 -8.37
N ILE A 6 4.74 4.73 -7.48
CA ILE A 6 4.27 4.17 -6.21
C ILE A 6 2.77 3.97 -6.34
N VAL A 7 2.29 2.80 -5.92
CA VAL A 7 0.88 2.42 -5.91
C VAL A 7 0.47 2.11 -4.48
N MET A 8 -0.65 2.68 -4.05
CA MET A 8 -1.25 2.47 -2.73
C MET A 8 -2.75 2.14 -2.89
N PRO A 9 -3.38 1.49 -1.89
CA PRO A 9 -4.82 1.37 -1.85
C PRO A 9 -5.44 2.76 -1.85
N ARG A 10 -6.42 2.98 -2.73
CA ARG A 10 -7.20 4.21 -2.66
C ARG A 10 -7.98 4.18 -1.36
N GLN A 11 -7.74 5.15 -0.48
CA GLN A 11 -8.60 5.31 0.69
C GLN A 11 -9.98 5.73 0.18
N SER A 12 -10.94 4.78 0.20
CA SER A 12 -12.35 5.18 0.21
C SER A 12 -12.52 6.15 1.36
N ALA A 13 -13.29 7.21 1.16
CA ALA A 13 -13.58 8.25 2.15
C ALA A 13 -14.38 7.70 3.35
N ALA A 14 -13.91 6.63 3.98
CA ALA A 14 -14.33 6.23 5.30
C ALA A 14 -13.85 7.35 6.23
N PRO A 15 -14.77 8.03 6.94
CA PRO A 15 -14.39 9.08 7.85
C PRO A 15 -13.39 8.50 8.85
N TYR A 16 -12.26 9.18 9.02
CA TYR A 16 -11.30 8.89 10.07
C TYR A 16 -12.08 8.72 11.38
N ARG A 17 -12.21 7.47 11.84
CA ARG A 17 -12.85 7.17 13.11
C ARG A 17 -11.72 7.13 14.13
N PRO A 18 -11.49 8.21 14.90
CA PRO A 18 -10.50 8.16 15.95
C PRO A 18 -10.83 6.97 16.85
N LEU A 19 -9.82 6.13 17.09
CA LEU A 19 -9.92 5.07 18.09
C LEU A 19 -10.47 5.68 19.38
N PRO A 20 -11.50 5.08 20.01
CA PRO A 20 -12.06 5.62 21.23
C PRO A 20 -10.93 5.72 22.25
N ARG A 21 -10.55 6.96 22.59
CA ARG A 21 -9.63 7.27 23.68
C ARG A 21 -10.32 6.77 24.95
N LYS A 22 -10.08 5.52 25.35
CA LYS A 22 -10.56 4.99 26.63
C LYS A 22 -10.04 5.94 27.71
N LYS A 23 -10.92 6.77 28.27
CA LYS A 23 -10.65 7.48 29.51
C LYS A 23 -10.20 6.41 30.50
N ARG A 24 -8.96 6.51 31.00
CA ARG A 24 -8.48 5.72 32.13
C ARG A 24 -9.31 6.13 33.35
N GLY A 25 -10.47 5.49 33.53
CA GLY A 25 -11.15 5.47 34.82
C GLY A 25 -10.33 4.63 35.78
N ALA A 26 -10.30 5.02 37.06
CA ALA A 26 -9.50 4.43 38.14
C ALA A 26 -9.89 2.99 38.55
N GLY A 27 -10.31 2.16 37.60
CA GLY A 27 -10.67 0.75 37.79
C GLY A 27 -10.50 -0.13 36.56
N ALA A 28 -9.78 0.35 35.53
CA ALA A 28 -9.50 -0.45 34.34
C ALA A 28 -8.41 -1.49 34.65
N THR A 29 -8.80 -2.74 34.88
CA THR A 29 -7.91 -3.90 34.80
C THR A 29 -7.11 -3.84 33.50
N PRO A 30 -5.78 -4.10 33.51
CA PRO A 30 -4.98 -4.08 32.30
C PRO A 30 -5.48 -5.16 31.35
N THR A 31 -6.28 -4.76 30.36
CA THR A 31 -6.54 -5.60 29.19
C THR A 31 -5.18 -5.91 28.57
N ALA A 32 -4.87 -7.20 28.41
CA ALA A 32 -3.60 -7.71 27.92
C ALA A 32 -3.04 -6.85 26.77
N ALA A 33 -1.74 -6.59 26.81
CA ALA A 33 -1.07 -5.84 25.77
C ALA A 33 -1.40 -6.46 24.40
N PRO A 34 -1.75 -5.65 23.38
CA PRO A 34 -2.10 -6.18 22.07
C PRO A 34 -0.96 -7.05 21.54
N ASP A 35 -1.30 -8.24 21.04
CA ASP A 35 -0.32 -9.19 20.51
C ASP A 35 0.34 -8.60 19.26
N ARG A 36 1.58 -8.15 19.43
CA ARG A 36 2.38 -7.53 18.37
C ARG A 36 2.68 -8.50 17.23
N ARG A 37 2.79 -9.80 17.51
CA ARG A 37 3.06 -10.81 16.47
C ARG A 37 1.85 -11.00 15.59
N ALA A 38 0.66 -11.12 16.19
CA ALA A 38 -0.58 -11.22 15.44
C ALA A 38 -0.82 -9.98 14.56
N ALA A 39 -0.56 -8.77 15.10
CA ALA A 39 -0.66 -7.54 14.34
C ALA A 39 0.33 -7.47 13.17
N TYR A 40 1.58 -7.87 13.40
CA TYR A 40 2.62 -7.91 12.36
C TYR A 40 2.27 -8.91 11.24
N GLN A 41 1.80 -10.12 11.61
CA GLN A 41 1.40 -11.12 10.62
C GLN A 41 0.22 -10.63 9.79
N SER A 42 -0.79 -10.01 10.43
CA SER A 42 -1.91 -9.41 9.71
C SER A 42 -1.46 -8.34 8.72
N ALA A 43 -0.46 -7.54 9.07
CA ALA A 43 0.08 -6.51 8.18
C ALA A 43 0.83 -7.09 6.98
N LEU A 44 1.57 -8.20 7.18
CA LEU A 44 2.19 -8.93 6.08
C LEU A 44 1.15 -9.51 5.12
N ASP A 45 0.09 -10.12 5.66
CA ASP A 45 -0.99 -10.70 4.86
C ASP A 45 -1.73 -9.61 4.05
N GLU A 46 -1.93 -8.43 4.64
CA GLU A 46 -2.51 -7.27 3.96
C GLU A 46 -1.62 -6.77 2.82
N GLY A 47 -0.33 -6.58 3.09
CA GLY A 47 0.63 -6.18 2.05
C GLY A 47 0.72 -7.18 0.91
N ARG A 48 0.67 -8.49 1.22
CA ARG A 48 0.65 -9.55 0.21
C ARG A 48 -0.61 -9.51 -0.66
N ARG A 49 -1.79 -9.37 -0.03
CA ARG A 49 -3.06 -9.26 -0.76
C ARG A 49 -3.09 -8.05 -1.69
N PHE A 50 -2.57 -6.92 -1.22
CA PHE A 50 -2.49 -5.71 -2.05
C PHE A 50 -1.55 -5.90 -3.24
N TRP A 51 -0.37 -6.48 -3.01
CA TRP A 51 0.56 -6.82 -4.07
C TRP A 51 -0.05 -7.76 -5.11
N ASP A 52 -0.76 -8.82 -4.67
CA ASP A 52 -1.45 -9.75 -5.56
C ASP A 52 -2.53 -9.04 -6.39
N ALA A 53 -3.26 -8.08 -5.81
CA ALA A 53 -4.26 -7.27 -6.52
C ALA A 53 -3.63 -6.38 -7.61
N VAL A 54 -2.51 -5.71 -7.31
CA VAL A 54 -1.77 -4.92 -8.32
C VAL A 54 -1.29 -5.82 -9.46
N LEU A 55 -0.72 -6.99 -9.14
CA LEU A 55 -0.25 -7.93 -10.16
C LEU A 55 -1.41 -8.47 -11.01
N ALA A 56 -2.54 -8.78 -10.40
CA ALA A 56 -3.74 -9.24 -11.10
C ALA A 56 -4.26 -8.18 -12.09
N PHE A 57 -4.30 -6.91 -11.65
CA PHE A 57 -4.67 -5.79 -12.52
C PHE A 57 -3.72 -5.66 -13.71
N LEU A 58 -2.41 -5.66 -13.48
CA LEU A 58 -1.41 -5.56 -14.56
C LEU A 58 -1.55 -6.67 -15.60
N LYS A 59 -1.82 -7.90 -15.14
CA LYS A 59 -2.07 -9.05 -16.03
C LYS A 59 -3.37 -8.91 -16.81
N ALA A 60 -4.46 -8.56 -16.15
CA ALA A 60 -5.78 -8.41 -16.77
C ALA A 60 -5.81 -7.32 -17.86
N HIS A 61 -4.98 -6.29 -17.70
CA HIS A 61 -4.85 -5.19 -18.66
C HIS A 61 -3.69 -5.35 -19.66
N HIS A 62 -3.03 -6.51 -19.70
CA HIS A 62 -1.89 -6.79 -20.58
C HIS A 62 -0.73 -5.77 -20.45
N LEU A 63 -0.46 -5.33 -19.22
CA LEU A 63 0.54 -4.30 -18.92
C LEU A 63 1.90 -4.86 -18.48
N MET A 64 2.04 -6.18 -18.34
CA MET A 64 3.26 -6.82 -17.82
C MET A 64 4.51 -6.50 -18.65
N ASP A 65 4.40 -6.41 -19.99
CA ASP A 65 5.53 -6.06 -20.87
C ASP A 65 6.01 -4.61 -20.69
N ALA A 66 5.16 -3.78 -20.09
CA ALA A 66 5.42 -2.37 -19.81
C ALA A 66 5.92 -2.14 -18.37
N VAL A 67 6.25 -3.20 -17.64
CA VAL A 67 6.79 -3.20 -16.26
C VAL A 67 8.11 -3.97 -16.24
N ARG A 68 9.19 -3.30 -15.81
CA ARG A 68 10.52 -3.91 -15.68
C ARG A 68 10.73 -4.61 -14.34
N TRP A 69 10.14 -4.04 -13.29
CA TRP A 69 10.35 -4.51 -11.93
C TRP A 69 9.20 -4.07 -11.02
N ILE A 70 8.94 -4.88 -10.01
CA ILE A 70 7.91 -4.71 -8.98
C ILE A 70 8.58 -5.01 -7.63
N SER A 71 8.35 -4.17 -6.63
CA SER A 71 8.84 -4.41 -5.26
C SER A 71 8.18 -5.63 -4.63
N GLU A 72 8.89 -6.32 -3.75
CA GLU A 72 8.32 -7.38 -2.91
C GLU A 72 7.27 -6.82 -1.93
N PRO A 73 6.26 -7.61 -1.52
CA PRO A 73 5.29 -7.19 -0.53
C PRO A 73 5.93 -7.02 0.86
N GLY A 74 5.58 -5.92 1.54
CA GLY A 74 5.99 -5.65 2.92
C GLY A 74 4.80 -5.61 3.89
N THR A 75 5.00 -5.06 5.09
CA THR A 75 3.91 -4.83 6.06
C THR A 75 3.04 -3.62 5.75
N ILE A 76 3.42 -2.83 4.74
CA ILE A 76 2.66 -1.67 4.29
C ILE A 76 2.07 -2.05 2.92
N PRO A 77 0.76 -1.87 2.70
CA PRO A 77 0.15 -2.11 1.40
C PRO A 77 0.58 -0.99 0.44
N LEU A 78 1.78 -1.15 -0.12
CA LEU A 78 2.41 -0.24 -1.06
C LEU A 78 3.25 -1.05 -2.03
N VAL A 79 3.18 -0.70 -3.32
CA VAL A 79 3.97 -1.34 -4.37
C VAL A 79 4.73 -0.27 -5.14
N THR A 80 6.04 -0.44 -5.26
CA THR A 80 6.88 0.36 -6.15
C THR A 80 7.07 -0.38 -7.46
N LEU A 81 6.85 0.32 -8.57
CA LEU A 81 6.93 -0.21 -9.93
C LEU A 81 7.96 0.58 -10.73
N HIS A 82 8.87 -0.12 -11.41
CA HIS A 82 9.63 0.49 -12.50
C HIS A 82 8.94 0.16 -13.82
N CYS A 83 8.20 1.11 -14.39
CA CYS A 83 7.28 0.87 -15.49
C CYS A 83 7.31 2.01 -16.51
N THR A 84 6.56 1.86 -17.60
CA THR A 84 6.33 2.98 -18.53
C THR A 84 5.22 3.90 -18.03
N ARG A 85 5.11 5.10 -18.63
CA ARG A 85 4.06 6.06 -18.29
C ARG A 85 2.64 5.51 -18.49
N ILE A 86 2.41 4.65 -19.48
CA ILE A 86 1.07 4.10 -19.75
C ILE A 86 0.55 3.26 -18.58
N VAL A 87 1.43 2.56 -17.86
CA VAL A 87 1.07 1.76 -16.69
C VAL A 87 0.59 2.67 -15.56
N LEU A 88 1.31 3.76 -15.29
CA LEU A 88 0.92 4.75 -14.28
C LEU A 88 -0.46 5.36 -14.58
N GLU A 89 -0.71 5.74 -15.83
CA GLU A 89 -2.00 6.33 -16.21
C GLU A 89 -3.16 5.33 -16.08
N ARG A 90 -2.94 4.05 -16.40
CA ARG A 90 -3.95 3.00 -16.21
C ARG A 90 -4.23 2.75 -14.72
N LEU A 91 -3.20 2.71 -13.89
CA LEU A 91 -3.35 2.54 -12.44
C LEU A 91 -4.09 3.74 -11.80
N ARG A 92 -3.88 4.96 -12.29
CA ARG A 92 -4.63 6.15 -11.82
C ARG A 92 -6.12 6.09 -12.13
N GLN A 93 -6.47 5.50 -13.27
CA GLN A 93 -7.86 5.32 -13.70
C GLN A 93 -8.59 4.23 -12.91
N ALA A 94 -7.86 3.27 -12.34
CA ALA A 94 -8.42 2.20 -11.54
C ALA A 94 -9.01 2.76 -10.22
N PRO A 95 -10.25 2.35 -9.85
CA PRO A 95 -10.89 2.83 -8.63
C PRO A 95 -10.23 2.29 -7.36
N GLU A 96 -9.57 1.14 -7.40
CA GLU A 96 -8.96 0.53 -6.22
C GLU A 96 -7.58 1.11 -5.85
N PHE A 97 -6.94 1.83 -6.78
CA PHE A 97 -5.55 2.28 -6.62
C PHE A 97 -5.41 3.80 -6.58
N GLU A 98 -4.46 4.26 -5.79
CA GLU A 98 -3.89 5.60 -5.85
C GLU A 98 -2.44 5.45 -6.33
N ALA A 99 -2.09 6.09 -7.45
CA ALA A 99 -0.79 5.92 -8.08
C ALA A 99 -0.12 7.26 -8.42
N GLY A 100 1.14 7.38 -8.00
CA GLY A 100 1.96 8.58 -8.15
C GLY A 100 3.36 8.26 -8.67
N LEU A 101 4.09 9.30 -9.09
CA LEU A 101 5.52 9.15 -9.33
C LEU A 101 6.24 9.05 -7.99
N SER A 102 7.27 8.20 -7.94
CA SER A 102 8.23 8.26 -6.83
C SER A 102 9.03 9.56 -6.92
N MET A 103 9.18 10.28 -5.80
CA MET A 103 10.13 11.39 -5.73
C MET A 103 11.52 10.81 -5.43
N ASN A 104 12.45 10.96 -6.38
CA ASN A 104 13.86 10.78 -6.06
C ASN A 104 14.31 11.96 -5.20
N LEU A 105 14.44 11.75 -3.89
CA LEU A 105 15.15 12.69 -3.04
C LEU A 105 16.64 12.56 -3.37
N GLU A 106 17.14 13.47 -4.21
CA GLU A 106 18.57 13.70 -4.32
C GLU A 106 19.03 14.29 -2.98
N VAL A 107 19.77 13.50 -2.19
CA VAL A 107 20.45 14.02 -1.01
C VAL A 107 21.73 14.68 -1.53
N PRO A 108 21.85 16.02 -1.47
CA PRO A 108 23.11 16.67 -1.83
C PRO A 108 24.21 16.17 -0.87
N VAL A 109 25.28 15.63 -1.46
CA VAL A 109 26.51 15.20 -0.76
C VAL A 109 27.38 16.41 -0.49
#